data_AF-A0A9X1WHV8-F1
#
_entry.id   AF-A0A9X1WHV8-F1
#
_cell.length_a   1.000
_cell.length_b   1.000
_cell.length_c   1.000
_cell.angle_alpha   90.00
_cell.angle_beta   90.00
_cell.angle_gamma   90.00
#
_symmetry.space_group_name_H-M   'P 1'
#
loop_
_entity.id
_entity.type
_entity.pdbx_description
1 polymer ?
#
loop_
_entity_poly.entity_id
_entity_poly.type
_entity_poly.pdbx_seq_one_letter_code
_entity_poly.pdbx_strand_id
1 'polypeptide(L)' 'MLTDVNGFPLRIQAFEGNKAETKTFLPSVKEFMGTYDLTDVTVVADAGMISDANRRDLDTAGLSYVLGGKTREIPHVI' A
#
# COMPACT_ATOMS: atom_id res chain seq x y z
N MET A 1 -8.53 0.27 3.39
CA MET A 1 -9.39 -0.89 3.07
C MET A 1 -8.57 -1.82 2.16
N LEU A 2 -8.64 -3.12 2.38
CA LEU A 2 -8.02 -4.12 1.50
C LEU A 2 -9.11 -4.76 0.65
N THR A 3 -8.83 -4.93 -0.63
CA THR A 3 -9.72 -5.58 -1.60
C THR A 3 -8.97 -6.63 -2.39
N ASP A 4 -9.70 -7.62 -2.91
CA ASP A 4 -9.15 -8.52 -3.92
C ASP A 4 -9.09 -7.82 -5.29
N VAL A 5 -8.68 -8.59 -6.30
CA VAL A 5 -8.59 -8.13 -7.69
C VAL A 5 -9.95 -7.78 -8.32
N ASN A 6 -11.06 -8.29 -7.77
CA ASN A 6 -12.43 -8.01 -8.22
C ASN A 6 -13.07 -6.84 -7.45
N GLY A 7 -12.35 -6.24 -6.50
CA GLY A 7 -12.86 -5.19 -5.62
C GLY A 7 -13.68 -5.72 -4.44
N PHE A 8 -13.68 -7.03 -4.18
CA PHE A 8 -14.34 -7.60 -3.01
C PHE A 8 -13.59 -7.15 -1.74
N PRO A 9 -14.28 -6.53 -0.77
CA PRO A 9 -13.64 -6.09 0.47
C PRO A 9 -13.13 -7.27 1.29
N LEU A 10 -11.82 -7.34 1.48
CA LEU A 10 -11.15 -8.36 2.30
C LEU A 10 -11.07 -7.93 3.76
N ARG A 11 -10.82 -6.64 3.99
CA ARG A 11 -10.70 -6.08 5.36
C ARG A 11 -10.92 -4.58 5.40
N ILE A 12 -11.62 -4.12 6.44
CA ILE A 12 -11.79 -2.70 6.77
C ILE A 12 -11.20 -2.48 8.16
N GLN A 13 -10.39 -1.44 8.31
CA GLN A 13 -9.78 -1.03 9.58
C GLN A 13 -9.91 0.48 9.71
N ALA A 14 -10.25 0.93 10.92
CA ALA A 14 -10.26 2.33 11.28
C ALA A 14 -9.09 2.61 12.23
N PHE A 15 -8.43 3.75 12.03
CA PHE A 15 -7.31 4.20 12.85
C PHE A 15 -7.61 5.61 13.36
N GLU A 16 -6.97 5.98 14.47
CA GLU A 16 -6.99 7.36 14.96
C GLU A 16 -6.45 8.31 13.89
N GLY A 17 -7.07 9.49 13.74
CA GLY A 17 -6.79 10.42 12.64
C GLY A 17 -5.38 11.02 12.65
N ASN A 18 -4.65 10.91 13.75
CA ASN A 18 -3.25 11.35 13.90
C ASN A 18 -2.24 10.24 13.57
N LYS A 19 -2.69 9.01 13.27
CA LYS A 19 -1.80 7.89 12.99
C LYS A 19 -1.37 7.94 11.52
N ALA A 20 -0.08 8.21 11.30
CA ALA A 20 0.48 8.26 9.97
C ALA A 20 0.23 6.95 9.20
N GLU A 21 -0.04 7.07 7.90
CA GLU A 21 -0.33 5.95 7.00
C GLU A 21 0.84 4.93 6.96
N THR A 22 2.07 5.42 7.10
CA THR A 22 3.29 4.60 7.27
C THR A 22 3.16 3.57 8.40
N LYS A 23 2.48 3.93 9.50
CA LYS A 23 2.34 3.11 10.70
C LYS A 23 1.08 2.24 10.70
N THR A 24 0.24 2.35 9.68
CA THR A 24 -1.03 1.59 9.60
C THR A 24 -1.04 0.64 8.43
N PHE A 25 -0.45 1.03 7.30
CA PHE A 25 -0.48 0.28 6.05
C PHE A 25 0.26 -1.07 6.16
N LEU A 26 1.58 -1.06 6.42
CA LEU A 26 2.36 -2.30 6.45
C LEU A 26 1.90 -3.26 7.57
N PRO A 27 1.62 -2.80 8.80
CA PRO A 27 1.08 -3.68 9.84
C PRO A 27 -0.24 -4.34 9.43
N SER A 28 -1.13 -3.60 8.76
CA SER A 28 -2.40 -4.13 8.27
C SER A 28 -2.22 -5.26 7.25
N VAL A 29 -1.26 -5.10 6.32
CA VAL A 29 -0.94 -6.12 5.32
C VAL A 29 -0.34 -7.35 5.98
N LYS A 30 0.64 -7.16 6.88
CA LYS A 30 1.29 -8.28 7.60
C LYS A 30 0.31 -9.07 8.46
N GLU A 31 -0.59 -8.40 9.16
CA GLU A 31 -1.62 -9.06 9.96
C GLU A 31 -2.59 -9.84 9.08
N PHE A 32 -2.99 -9.28 7.93
CA PHE A 32 -3.82 -9.98 6.97
C PHE A 32 -3.12 -11.24 6.42
N MET A 33 -1.85 -11.13 6.03
CA MET A 33 -1.05 -12.27 5.57
C MET A 33 -0.94 -13.35 6.65
N GLY A 34 -0.64 -12.99 7.90
CA GLY A 34 -0.55 -13.95 8.99
C GLY A 34 -1.89 -14.59 9.37
N THR A 35 -3.01 -13.88 9.19
CA THR A 35 -4.36 -14.41 9.46
C THR A 35 -4.73 -15.52 8.47
N TYR A 36 -4.29 -15.40 7.21
CA TYR A 36 -4.67 -16.31 6.13
C TYR A 36 -3.51 -17.16 5.60
N ASP A 37 -2.38 -17.17 6.30
CA ASP A 37 -1.14 -17.90 5.94
C ASP A 37 -0.69 -17.64 4.48
N LEU A 38 -0.68 -16.36 4.10
CA LEU A 38 -0.28 -15.93 2.76
C LEU A 38 1.23 -15.75 2.70
N THR A 39 1.88 -16.50 1.81
CA THR A 39 3.33 -16.44 1.61
C THR A 39 3.74 -15.48 0.50
N ASP A 40 2.83 -15.14 -0.41
CA ASP A 40 3.08 -14.25 -1.53
C ASP A 40 1.91 -13.28 -1.74
N VAL A 41 2.20 -11.98 -1.67
CA VAL A 41 1.21 -10.90 -1.82
C VAL A 41 1.82 -9.78 -2.63
N THR A 42 1.10 -9.35 -3.65
CA THR A 42 1.40 -8.11 -4.39
C THR A 42 0.46 -6.99 -3.95
N VAL A 43 1.03 -5.90 -3.46
CA VAL A 43 0.29 -4.70 -3.08
C VAL A 43 0.05 -3.82 -4.31
N VAL A 44 -1.21 -3.43 -4.55
CA VAL A 44 -1.54 -2.44 -5.58
C VAL A 44 -2.14 -1.20 -4.90
N ALA A 45 -1.53 -0.04 -5.09
CA ALA A 45 -1.98 1.21 -4.46
C ALA A 45 -1.66 2.46 -5.31
N ASP A 46 -2.33 3.57 -5.01
CA ASP A 46 -2.01 4.86 -5.60
C ASP A 46 -0.69 5.41 -5.03
N ALA A 47 0.17 5.98 -5.89
CA ALA A 47 1.48 6.49 -5.50
C ALA A 47 1.40 7.71 -4.57
N GLY A 48 0.29 8.47 -4.58
CA GLY A 48 0.03 9.56 -3.67
C GLY A 48 -0.36 9.10 -2.27
N MET A 49 -0.81 7.85 -2.12
CA MET A 49 -1.11 7.21 -0.82
C MET A 49 0.14 6.57 -0.20
N ILE A 50 1.06 6.07 -1.04
CA ILE A 50 2.29 5.41 -0.59
C ILE A 50 3.47 6.39 -0.55
N SER A 51 3.83 6.84 0.65
CA SER A 51 5.04 7.63 0.89
C SER A 51 6.32 6.85 0.56
N ASP A 52 7.45 7.54 0.35
CA ASP A 52 8.76 6.89 0.14
C ASP A 52 9.18 5.98 1.31
N ALA A 53 8.76 6.33 2.54
CA ALA A 53 8.98 5.48 3.70
C ALA A 53 8.22 4.15 3.58
N ASN A 54 6.96 4.19 3.14
CA ASN A 54 6.17 2.97 2.90
C ASN A 54 6.81 2.07 1.85
N ARG A 55 7.45 2.65 0.81
CA ARG A 55 8.15 1.86 -0.23
C ARG A 55 9.33 1.09 0.36
N ARG A 56 10.16 1.76 1.15
CA ARG A 56 11.29 1.14 1.84
C ARG A 56 10.82 0.05 2.81
N ASP A 57 9.72 0.29 3.49
CA ASP A 57 9.13 -0.66 4.42
C ASP A 57 8.58 -1.90 3.68
N LEU A 58 8.00 -1.72 2.49
CA LEU A 58 7.57 -2.81 1.60
C LEU A 58 8.76 -3.62 1.05
N ASP A 59 9.81 -2.94 0.58
CA ASP A 59 11.05 -3.58 0.12
C ASP A 59 11.68 -4.40 1.25
N THR A 60 11.76 -3.83 2.46
CA THR A 60 12.31 -4.50 3.65
C THR A 60 11.45 -5.69 4.07
N ALA A 61 10.14 -5.63 3.84
CA ALA A 61 9.22 -6.73 4.09
C ALA A 61 9.25 -7.82 3.02
N GLY A 62 10.00 -7.62 1.92
CA GLY A 62 10.07 -8.57 0.80
C GLY A 62 8.76 -8.67 0.01
N LEU A 63 7.92 -7.63 0.05
CA LEU A 63 6.63 -7.63 -0.63
C LEU A 63 6.74 -7.00 -2.01
N SER A 64 6.10 -7.64 -2.99
CA SER A 64 5.94 -7.07 -4.33
C SER A 64 4.90 -5.95 -4.30
N TYR A 65 5.11 -4.89 -5.09
CA TYR A 65 4.13 -3.81 -5.19
C TYR A 65 4.06 -3.17 -6.57
N VAL A 66 2.87 -2.64 -6.89
CA VAL A 66 2.57 -1.83 -8.07
C VAL A 66 1.98 -0.50 -7.59
N LEU A 67 2.60 0.60 -7.98
CA LEU A 67 2.14 1.94 -7.62
C LEU A 67 1.61 2.67 -8.84
N GLY A 68 0.33 3.08 -8.77
CA GLY A 68 -0.29 3.96 -9.75
C GLY A 68 0.29 5.37 -9.63
N GLY A 69 1.26 5.72 -10.47
CA GLY A 69 1.83 7.06 -10.53
C GLY A 69 1.17 7.91 -11.61
N LYS A 70 1.01 9.22 -11.34
CA LYS A 70 0.87 10.22 -12.42
C LYS A 70 2.26 10.73 -12.77
N THR A 71 2.69 10.57 -14.02
CA THR A 71 3.84 11.29 -14.54
C THR A 71 3.52 12.78 -14.50
N ARG A 72 4.34 13.57 -13.79
CA ARG A 72 4.25 15.03 -13.86
C ARG A 72 4.84 15.47 -15.20
N GLU A 73 3.99 15.77 -16.19
CA GLU A 73 4.45 16.52 -17.36
C GLU A 73 4.86 17.91 -16.89
N ILE A 74 6.17 18.16 -16.88
CA ILE A 74 6.71 19.50 -16.71
C ILE A 74 6.51 20.16 -18.10
N PRO A 75 5.73 21.25 -18.23
CA PRO A 75 5.57 21.90 -19.53
C PRO A 75 6.96 22.32 -20.02
N HIS A 76 7.36 21.82 -21.19
CA HIS A 76 8.55 22.32 -21.86
C HIS A 76 8.25 23.77 -22.25
N VAL A 77 8.87 24.72 -21.55
CA VAL A 77 8.80 26.12 -21.94
C VAL A 77 9.66 26.24 -23.19
N ILE A 78 8.98 26.36 -24.34
CA ILE A 78 9.60 26.69 -25.63
C ILE A 78 9.97 28.18 -25.64
#